data_AF-A0AAT9QIW4-F1
#
_entry.id   AF-A0AAT9QIW4-F1
#
_cell.length_a   1.000
_cell.length_b   1.000
_cell.length_c   1.000
_cell.angle_alpha   90.00
_cell.angle_beta   90.00
_cell.angle_gamma   90.00
#
_symmetry.space_group_name_H-M   'P 1'
#
loop_
_entity.id
_entity.type
_entity.pdbx_description
1 polymer ?
#
loop_
_entity_poly.entity_id
_entity_poly.type
_entity_poly.pdbx_seq_one_letter_code
_entity_poly.pdbx_strand_id
1 'polypeptide(L)'
;MMTALPTLAVKNAKKPARVTGHGKLAAVYLAPGMLGFLIFIVVPLVASLVISLFDWPLFGTPKFVGLENYTRMLTGDPVFWTVLGNTLFFAVCYTVLNLILALAVSTWLHNLGSWGPFFRVLFFIPVVTPMVANALVWRLMLTDDGVVNSFLANFGIHGPSWLSNSQAGHGLADCHVCMAGNRLQHHRPRRGAQWHFTKPAGSSPH
;
A
#
# COMPACT_ATOMS: atom_id res chain seq x y z
N MET A 1 18.22 20.05 62.42
CA MET A 1 19.51 20.05 61.67
C MET A 1 19.20 19.97 60.19
N MET A 2 18.96 21.13 59.55
CA MET A 2 18.80 21.28 58.10
C MET A 2 20.12 21.87 57.59
N THR A 3 20.99 21.05 57.01
CA THR A 3 22.20 21.55 56.35
C THR A 3 21.82 22.12 55.00
N ALA A 4 21.98 23.42 54.86
CA ALA A 4 21.78 24.16 53.63
C ALA A 4 22.66 23.58 52.52
N LEU A 5 22.04 23.23 51.39
CA LEU A 5 22.75 22.89 50.16
C LEU A 5 23.48 24.15 49.65
N PRO A 6 24.78 24.06 49.30
CA PRO A 6 25.46 25.17 48.66
C PRO A 6 24.80 25.44 47.31
N THR A 7 24.28 26.66 47.15
CA THR A 7 23.82 27.21 45.88
C THR A 7 25.01 27.25 44.93
N LEU A 8 25.09 26.26 44.03
CA LEU A 8 26.08 26.24 42.96
C LEU A 8 25.83 27.45 42.06
N ALA A 9 26.70 28.46 42.20
CA ALA A 9 26.75 29.60 41.31
C ALA A 9 26.99 29.08 39.88
N VAL A 10 25.96 29.20 39.03
CA VAL A 10 26.06 28.92 37.60
C VAL A 10 27.05 29.92 37.02
N LYS A 11 28.31 29.48 36.85
CA LYS A 11 29.31 30.24 36.10
C LYS A 11 28.72 30.52 34.73
N ASN A 12 28.62 31.80 34.37
CA ASN A 12 28.18 32.25 33.06
C ASN A 12 28.94 31.47 31.97
N ALA A 13 28.25 30.52 31.35
CA ALA A 13 28.76 29.80 30.20
C ALA A 13 28.98 30.83 29.09
N LYS A 14 30.24 31.08 28.70
CA LYS A 14 30.54 31.91 27.53
C LYS A 14 29.75 31.35 26.36
N LYS A 15 28.84 32.15 25.78
CA LYS A 15 28.11 31.76 24.56
C LYS A 15 29.15 31.34 23.52
N PRO A 16 29.06 30.14 22.92
CA PRO A 16 30.03 29.71 21.93
C PRO A 16 30.04 30.75 20.80
N ALA A 17 31.21 31.30 20.51
CA ALA A 17 31.38 32.25 19.43
C ALA A 17 30.84 31.61 18.15
N ARG A 18 29.85 32.24 17.53
CA ARG A 18 29.22 31.75 16.30
C ARG A 18 30.29 31.80 15.21
N VAL A 19 30.84 30.64 14.85
CA VAL A 19 31.89 30.54 13.83
C VAL A 19 31.28 30.71 12.44
N THR A 20 30.95 31.95 12.09
CA THR A 20 30.51 32.37 10.75
C THR A 20 31.71 32.41 9.82
N GLY A 21 31.99 31.29 9.15
CA GLY A 21 33.10 31.21 8.17
C GLY A 21 33.14 29.95 7.30
N HIS A 22 32.41 28.89 7.66
CA HIS A 22 32.53 27.58 6.99
C HIS A 22 31.48 27.31 5.90
N GLY A 23 30.69 28.31 5.47
CA GLY A 23 29.58 28.09 4.53
C GLY A 23 29.99 27.43 3.20
N LYS A 24 31.18 27.77 2.68
CA LYS A 24 31.72 27.15 1.46
C LYS A 24 32.14 25.70 1.66
N LEU A 25 32.77 25.37 2.79
CA LEU A 25 33.16 23.99 3.12
C LEU A 25 31.92 23.11 3.41
N ALA A 26 30.93 23.67 4.09
CA ALA A 26 29.64 23.02 4.29
C ALA A 26 28.93 22.74 2.95
N ALA A 27 28.96 23.70 2.01
CA ALA A 27 28.38 23.53 0.69
C ALA A 27 29.09 22.42 -0.13
N VAL A 28 30.42 22.33 -0.08
CA VAL A 28 31.17 21.26 -0.76
C VAL A 28 30.86 19.88 -0.15
N TYR A 29 30.68 19.80 1.17
CA TYR A 29 30.31 18.55 1.83
C TYR A 29 28.85 18.15 1.56
N LEU A 30 27.94 19.11 1.47
CA LEU A 30 26.54 18.88 1.08
C LEU A 30 26.37 18.60 -0.42
N ALA A 31 27.25 19.14 -1.27
CA ALA A 31 27.13 19.11 -2.73
C ALA A 31 26.87 17.69 -3.30
N PRO A 32 27.65 16.63 -2.96
CA PRO A 32 27.40 15.30 -3.53
C PRO A 32 26.05 14.70 -3.08
N GLY A 33 25.65 14.92 -1.83
CA GLY A 33 24.34 14.47 -1.33
C GLY A 33 23.17 15.21 -1.98
N MET A 34 23.31 16.53 -2.11
CA MET A 34 22.32 17.38 -2.78
C MET A 34 22.21 17.04 -4.27
N LEU A 35 23.34 16.79 -4.94
CA LEU A 35 23.38 16.41 -6.34
C LEU A 35 22.66 15.08 -6.57
N GLY A 36 22.91 14.08 -5.72
CA GLY A 36 22.18 12.82 -5.74
C GLY A 36 20.67 13.01 -5.55
N PHE A 37 20.26 13.83 -4.58
CA PHE A 37 18.84 14.17 -4.35
C PHE A 37 18.20 14.81 -5.60
N LEU A 38 18.87 15.78 -6.23
CA LEU A 38 18.34 16.43 -7.43
C LEU A 38 18.18 15.42 -8.58
N ILE A 39 19.21 14.61 -8.85
CA ILE A 39 19.22 13.70 -10.00
C ILE A 39 18.24 12.54 -9.81
N PHE A 40 18.17 11.93 -8.62
CA PHE A 40 17.38 10.72 -8.42
C PHE A 40 15.97 10.96 -7.90
N ILE A 41 15.68 12.14 -7.34
CA ILE A 41 14.34 12.46 -6.82
C ILE A 41 13.72 13.59 -7.64
N VAL A 42 14.39 14.72 -7.78
CA VAL A 42 13.79 15.91 -8.42
C VAL A 42 13.59 15.71 -9.92
N VAL A 43 14.58 15.15 -10.64
CA VAL A 43 14.44 14.89 -12.08
C VAL A 43 13.27 13.96 -12.40
N PRO A 44 13.13 12.75 -11.82
CA PRO A 44 11.98 11.90 -12.12
C PRO A 44 10.65 12.48 -11.61
N LEU A 45 10.65 13.26 -10.52
CA LEU A 45 9.46 13.98 -10.06
C LEU A 45 8.98 15.00 -11.11
N VAL A 46 9.89 15.84 -11.60
CA VAL A 46 9.59 16.83 -12.65
C VAL A 46 9.20 16.13 -13.95
N ALA A 47 9.89 15.06 -14.34
CA ALA A 47 9.53 14.27 -15.51
C ALA A 47 8.11 13.68 -15.39
N SER A 48 7.73 13.17 -14.21
CA SER A 48 6.38 12.65 -13.96
C SER A 48 5.32 13.74 -14.05
N LEU A 49 5.61 14.94 -13.55
CA LEU A 49 4.74 16.12 -13.66
C LEU A 49 4.61 16.62 -15.09
N VAL A 50 5.69 16.57 -15.88
CA VAL A 50 5.62 16.91 -17.30
C VAL A 50 4.75 15.87 -18.01
N ILE A 51 5.00 14.58 -17.81
CA ILE A 51 4.24 13.49 -18.43
C ILE A 51 2.75 13.56 -18.07
N SER A 52 2.37 13.95 -16.84
CA SER A 52 0.96 14.04 -16.45
C SER A 52 0.16 15.11 -17.22
N LEU A 53 0.84 16.09 -17.84
CA LEU A 53 0.25 17.12 -18.70
C LEU A 53 0.08 16.69 -20.17
N PHE A 54 0.65 15.55 -20.55
CA PHE A 54 0.51 14.98 -21.89
C PHE A 54 -0.44 13.78 -21.87
N ASP A 55 -1.20 13.62 -22.94
CA ASP A 55 -1.92 12.40 -23.25
C ASP A 55 -0.95 11.49 -24.03
N TRP A 56 -0.53 10.40 -23.38
CA TRP A 56 0.37 9.39 -23.91
C TRP A 56 -0.41 8.12 -24.25
N PRO A 57 -1.00 8.03 -25.45
CA PRO A 57 -1.59 6.77 -25.91
C PRO A 57 -0.48 5.73 -26.13
N LEU A 58 -0.76 4.45 -25.82
CA LEU A 58 0.18 3.34 -26.05
C LEU A 58 0.67 3.27 -27.52
N PHE A 59 -0.15 3.76 -28.46
CA PHE A 59 0.17 3.88 -29.87
C PHE A 59 -0.22 5.28 -30.36
N GLY A 60 0.74 6.04 -30.89
CA GLY A 60 0.50 7.38 -31.46
C GLY A 60 1.50 8.44 -30.99
N THR A 61 1.29 9.69 -31.42
CA THR A 61 2.09 10.84 -31.01
C THR A 61 1.52 11.45 -29.72
N PRO A 62 2.36 11.76 -28.71
CA PRO A 62 1.89 12.37 -27.46
C PRO A 62 1.28 13.74 -27.75
N LYS A 63 0.10 14.02 -27.18
CA LYS A 63 -0.59 15.31 -27.33
C LYS A 63 -0.53 16.07 -26.02
N PHE A 64 -0.21 17.36 -26.07
CA PHE A 64 -0.26 18.21 -24.89
C PHE A 64 -1.72 18.56 -24.59
N VAL A 65 -2.25 18.07 -23.47
CA VAL A 65 -3.65 18.27 -23.03
C VAL A 65 -3.76 19.13 -21.77
N GLY A 66 -2.62 19.56 -21.21
CA GLY A 66 -2.58 20.45 -20.06
C GLY A 66 -3.24 19.83 -18.82
N LEU A 67 -4.27 20.48 -18.29
CA LEU A 67 -4.96 20.05 -17.06
C LEU A 67 -6.18 19.16 -17.29
N GLU A 68 -6.49 18.81 -18.54
CA GLU A 68 -7.69 18.04 -18.89
C GLU A 68 -7.70 16.65 -18.23
N ASN A 69 -6.52 16.02 -18.11
CA ASN A 69 -6.32 14.75 -17.40
C ASN A 69 -6.83 14.80 -15.95
N TYR A 70 -6.56 15.89 -15.25
CA TYR A 70 -7.00 16.07 -13.86
C TYR A 70 -8.51 16.30 -13.78
N THR A 71 -9.07 17.11 -14.68
CA THR A 71 -10.53 17.32 -14.70
C THR A 71 -11.28 16.03 -14.97
N ARG A 72 -10.79 15.21 -15.91
CA ARG A 72 -11.39 13.91 -16.24
C ARG A 72 -11.33 12.94 -15.07
N MET A 73 -10.20 12.90 -14.34
CA MET A 73 -10.06 12.07 -13.14
C MET A 73 -11.00 12.51 -12.00
N LEU A 74 -11.17 13.82 -11.80
CA LEU A 74 -11.94 14.35 -10.67
C LEU A 74 -13.46 14.32 -10.89
N THR A 75 -13.94 14.49 -12.13
CA THR A 75 -15.38 14.58 -12.44
C THR A 75 -15.92 13.33 -13.15
N GLY A 76 -15.08 12.58 -13.86
CA GLY A 76 -15.51 11.50 -14.74
C GLY A 76 -15.33 10.09 -14.16
N ASP A 77 -14.56 9.91 -13.08
CA ASP A 77 -14.21 8.58 -12.57
C ASP A 77 -14.71 8.35 -11.12
N PRO A 78 -15.74 7.53 -10.90
CA PRO A 78 -16.23 7.19 -9.56
C PRO A 78 -15.24 6.32 -8.77
N VAL A 79 -14.25 5.69 -9.44
CA VAL A 79 -13.24 4.86 -8.79
C VAL A 79 -12.20 5.71 -8.08
N PHE A 80 -11.91 6.92 -8.57
CA PHE A 80 -10.88 7.80 -8.01
C PHE A 80 -11.12 8.10 -6.53
N TRP A 81 -12.32 8.54 -6.16
CA TRP A 81 -12.67 8.85 -4.77
C TRP A 81 -12.70 7.62 -3.87
N THR A 82 -13.12 6.48 -4.41
CA THR A 82 -13.13 5.20 -3.69
C THR A 82 -11.71 4.75 -3.37
N VAL A 83 -10.81 4.78 -4.34
CA VAL A 83 -9.41 4.41 -4.15
C VAL A 83 -8.71 5.39 -3.22
N LEU A 84 -8.94 6.70 -3.38
CA LEU A 84 -8.37 7.71 -2.50
C LEU A 84 -8.78 7.50 -1.04
N GLY A 85 -10.08 7.25 -0.79
CA GLY A 85 -10.59 6.96 0.54
C GLY A 85 -9.99 5.68 1.13
N ASN A 86 -9.89 4.62 0.34
CA ASN A 86 -9.28 3.36 0.77
C ASN A 86 -7.78 3.51 1.08
N THR A 87 -7.03 4.22 0.24
CA THR A 87 -5.61 4.48 0.47
C THR A 87 -5.40 5.34 1.71
N LEU A 88 -6.21 6.38 1.91
CA LEU A 88 -6.11 7.24 3.08
C LEU A 88 -6.47 6.47 4.36
N PHE A 89 -7.56 5.70 4.34
CA PHE A 89 -7.98 4.85 5.45
C PHE A 89 -6.89 3.83 5.79
N PHE A 90 -6.37 3.12 4.78
CA PHE A 90 -5.27 2.17 4.95
C PHE A 90 -4.04 2.85 5.54
N ALA A 91 -3.59 3.99 4.99
CA ALA A 91 -2.41 4.69 5.47
C ALA A 91 -2.56 5.15 6.93
N VAL A 92 -3.69 5.76 7.28
CA VAL A 92 -3.95 6.23 8.65
C VAL A 92 -4.04 5.05 9.62
N CYS A 93 -4.87 4.04 9.32
CA CYS A 93 -5.03 2.88 10.18
C CYS A 93 -3.71 2.12 10.36
N TYR A 94 -2.98 1.91 9.27
CA TYR A 94 -1.68 1.26 9.29
C TYR A 94 -0.69 2.04 10.17
N THR A 95 -0.51 3.35 9.94
CA THR A 95 0.45 4.16 10.70
C THR A 95 0.08 4.27 12.17
N VAL A 96 -1.19 4.50 12.50
CA VAL A 96 -1.65 4.60 13.90
C VAL A 96 -1.44 3.28 14.63
N LEU A 97 -1.85 2.16 14.02
CA LEU A 97 -1.68 0.84 14.61
C LEU A 97 -0.18 0.50 14.79
N ASN A 98 0.65 0.82 13.80
CA ASN A 98 2.10 0.61 13.89
C ASN A 98 2.73 1.42 15.02
N LEU A 99 2.33 2.69 15.19
CA LEU A 99 2.82 3.56 16.26
C LEU A 99 2.41 3.02 17.65
N ILE A 100 1.16 2.63 17.82
CA ILE A 100 0.67 2.06 19.09
C ILE A 100 1.42 0.77 19.43
N LEU A 101 1.57 -0.14 18.46
CA LEU A 101 2.31 -1.39 18.67
C LEU A 101 3.79 -1.14 18.96
N ALA A 102 4.45 -0.26 18.22
CA ALA A 102 5.85 0.06 18.43
C ALA A 102 6.09 0.65 19.84
N LEU A 103 5.21 1.55 20.30
CA LEU A 103 5.29 2.12 21.64
C LEU A 103 4.98 1.08 22.73
N ALA A 104 3.97 0.22 22.54
CA ALA A 104 3.63 -0.85 23.47
C ALA A 104 4.78 -1.85 23.62
N VAL A 105 5.37 -2.29 22.51
CA VAL A 105 6.53 -3.19 22.51
C VAL A 105 7.75 -2.50 23.10
N SER A 106 8.00 -1.23 22.78
CA SER A 106 9.14 -0.47 23.30
C SER A 106 9.08 -0.31 24.83
N THR A 107 7.91 0.03 25.38
CA THR A 107 7.74 0.18 26.83
C THR A 107 7.81 -1.16 27.55
N TRP A 108 7.26 -2.22 26.96
CA TRP A 108 7.40 -3.58 27.48
C TRP A 108 8.88 -4.02 27.51
N LEU A 109 9.60 -3.79 26.42
CA LEU A 109 10.99 -4.19 26.28
C LEU A 109 11.94 -3.42 27.22
N HIS A 110 11.60 -2.17 27.54
CA HIS A 110 12.35 -1.38 28.51
C HIS A 110 12.32 -2.02 29.92
N ASN A 111 11.23 -2.70 30.27
CA ASN A 111 11.09 -3.35 31.58
C ASN A 111 11.78 -4.72 31.69
N LEU A 112 12.31 -5.27 30.59
CA LEU A 112 12.86 -6.65 30.53
C LEU A 112 14.32 -6.79 31.02
N GLY A 113 14.94 -5.73 31.53
CA GLY A 113 16.31 -5.78 32.08
C GLY A 113 17.31 -6.36 31.07
N SER A 114 18.04 -7.41 31.48
CA SER A 114 19.12 -8.03 30.70
C SER A 114 18.64 -8.75 29.42
N TRP A 115 17.37 -9.14 29.32
CA TRP A 115 16.82 -9.84 28.15
C TRP A 115 16.33 -8.89 27.04
N GLY A 116 16.28 -7.58 27.31
CA GLY A 116 15.84 -6.56 26.35
C GLY A 116 16.55 -6.60 24.99
N PRO A 117 17.89 -6.72 24.92
CA PRO A 117 18.61 -6.79 23.65
C PRO A 117 18.27 -8.04 22.81
N PHE A 118 18.01 -9.19 23.44
CA PHE A 118 17.68 -10.44 22.74
C PHE A 118 16.34 -10.34 22.01
N PHE A 119 15.29 -9.90 22.71
CA PHE A 119 13.97 -9.71 22.10
C PHE A 119 13.99 -8.60 21.04
N ARG A 120 14.80 -7.54 21.21
CA ARG A 120 15.00 -6.50 20.19
C ARG A 120 15.41 -7.12 18.86
N VAL A 121 16.44 -7.96 18.86
CA VAL A 121 16.94 -8.61 17.63
C VAL A 121 15.87 -9.48 16.99
N LEU A 122 15.15 -10.29 17.79
CA LEU A 122 14.10 -11.18 17.30
C LEU A 122 13.00 -10.43 16.52
N PHE A 123 12.55 -9.27 17.03
CA PHE A 123 11.55 -8.44 16.35
C PHE A 123 12.09 -7.73 15.09
N PHE A 124 13.40 -7.44 15.02
CA PHE A 124 14.00 -6.78 13.85
C PHE A 124 14.29 -7.74 12.69
N ILE A 125 14.52 -9.04 12.93
CA ILE A 125 14.78 -10.04 11.88
C ILE A 125 13.76 -9.97 10.72
N PRO A 126 12.44 -10.01 10.95
CA PRO A 126 11.46 -9.99 9.85
C PRO A 126 11.39 -8.65 9.11
N VAL A 127 11.80 -7.55 9.75
CA VAL A 127 11.82 -6.20 9.15
C VAL A 127 13.01 -6.02 8.20
N VAL A 128 14.14 -6.64 8.54
CA VAL A 128 15.34 -6.63 7.68
C VAL A 128 15.20 -7.63 6.52
N THR A 129 14.26 -8.57 6.62
CA THR A 129 13.96 -9.53 5.55
C THR A 129 13.37 -8.80 4.33
N PRO A 130 13.83 -9.08 3.10
CA PRO A 130 13.32 -8.42 1.90
C PRO A 130 11.81 -8.67 1.73
N MET A 131 11.08 -7.64 1.32
CA MET A 131 9.61 -7.68 1.19
C MET A 131 9.11 -8.82 0.28
N VAL A 132 9.90 -9.17 -0.74
CA VAL A 132 9.62 -10.30 -1.64
C VAL A 132 9.61 -11.64 -0.90
N ALA A 133 10.54 -11.86 0.03
CA ALA A 133 10.59 -13.09 0.82
C ALA A 133 9.41 -13.16 1.79
N ASN A 134 9.08 -12.06 2.47
CA ASN A 134 7.88 -12.00 3.32
C ASN A 134 6.61 -12.31 2.51
N ALA A 135 6.47 -11.74 1.31
CA ALA A 135 5.33 -12.02 0.44
C ALA A 135 5.23 -13.50 0.03
N LEU A 136 6.37 -14.17 -0.22
CA LEU A 136 6.41 -15.59 -0.52
C LEU A 136 6.01 -16.44 0.68
N VAL A 137 6.51 -16.13 1.89
CA VAL A 137 6.13 -16.83 3.13
C VAL A 137 4.63 -16.73 3.35
N TRP A 138 4.06 -15.53 3.27
CA TRP A 138 2.62 -15.34 3.39
C TRP A 138 1.85 -16.09 2.30
N ARG A 139 2.31 -16.05 1.05
CA ARG A 139 1.69 -16.81 -0.04
C ARG A 139 1.67 -18.32 0.23
N LEU A 140 2.78 -18.89 0.70
CA LEU A 140 2.88 -20.31 1.03
C LEU A 140 1.98 -20.67 2.23
N MET A 141 1.87 -19.77 3.21
CA MET A 141 1.01 -19.96 4.37
C MET A 141 -0.49 -19.86 4.03
N LEU A 142 -0.88 -18.96 3.11
CA LEU A 142 -2.26 -18.70 2.70
C LEU A 142 -2.73 -19.54 1.47
N THR A 143 -1.87 -20.43 0.97
CA THR A 143 -2.28 -21.41 -0.05
C THR A 143 -3.33 -22.36 0.51
N ASP A 144 -4.12 -23.01 -0.35
CA ASP A 144 -5.24 -23.88 0.05
C ASP A 144 -4.79 -25.06 0.94
N ASP A 145 -3.60 -25.62 0.71
CA ASP A 145 -2.97 -26.64 1.58
C ASP A 145 -1.99 -26.04 2.61
N GLY A 146 -2.06 -24.73 2.84
CA GLY A 146 -1.14 -24.00 3.70
C GLY A 146 -1.31 -24.33 5.19
N VAL A 147 -0.29 -24.00 5.97
CA VAL A 147 -0.27 -24.17 7.44
C VAL A 147 -1.48 -23.48 8.09
N VAL A 148 -1.91 -22.33 7.53
CA VAL A 148 -3.07 -21.59 8.03
C VAL A 148 -4.35 -22.39 7.80
N ASN A 149 -4.60 -22.87 6.58
CA ASN A 149 -5.83 -23.62 6.30
C ASN A 149 -5.88 -24.96 7.05
N SER A 150 -4.74 -25.62 7.20
CA SER A 150 -4.59 -26.84 8.02
C SER A 150 -4.87 -26.58 9.50
N PHE A 151 -4.44 -25.43 10.02
CA PHE A 151 -4.75 -25.02 11.39
C PHE A 151 -6.22 -24.67 11.57
N LEU A 152 -6.86 -24.00 10.62
CA LEU A 152 -8.31 -23.72 10.64
C LEU A 152 -9.15 -25.00 10.52
N ALA A 153 -8.68 -25.99 9.75
CA ALA A 153 -9.34 -27.29 9.62
C ALA A 153 -9.40 -28.05 10.95
N ASN A 154 -8.42 -27.87 11.86
CA ASN A 154 -8.47 -28.43 13.21
C ASN A 154 -9.62 -27.84 14.06
N PHE A 155 -10.09 -26.64 13.72
CA PHE A 155 -11.27 -26.01 14.33
C PHE A 155 -12.55 -26.25 13.52
N GLY A 156 -12.52 -27.15 12.53
CA GLY A 156 -13.69 -27.54 11.72
C GLY A 156 -14.11 -26.53 10.65
N ILE A 157 -13.27 -25.52 10.37
CA ILE A 157 -13.54 -24.50 9.35
C ILE A 157 -12.71 -24.84 8.11
N HIS A 158 -13.36 -25.21 7.01
CA HIS A 158 -12.72 -25.25 5.70
C HIS A 158 -12.44 -23.81 5.27
N GLY A 159 -11.19 -23.37 5.39
CA GLY A 159 -10.83 -22.00 5.04
C GLY A 159 -11.02 -21.74 3.55
N PRO A 160 -11.61 -20.59 3.17
CA PRO A 160 -11.76 -20.21 1.78
C PRO A 160 -10.38 -19.99 1.13
N SER A 161 -10.30 -20.15 -0.19
CA SER A 161 -9.09 -19.84 -0.94
C SER A 161 -8.79 -18.34 -0.88
N TRP A 162 -7.94 -17.93 0.06
CA TRP A 162 -7.63 -16.53 0.38
C TRP A 162 -7.02 -15.75 -0.79
N LEU A 163 -6.35 -16.46 -1.71
CA LEU A 163 -5.66 -15.88 -2.85
C LEU A 163 -6.50 -15.86 -4.14
N SER A 164 -7.49 -16.77 -4.27
CA SER A 164 -8.34 -16.84 -5.47
C SER A 164 -9.70 -16.18 -5.30
N ASN A 165 -10.15 -16.00 -4.05
CA ASN A 165 -11.47 -15.47 -3.77
C ASN A 165 -11.42 -13.94 -3.61
N SER A 166 -11.65 -13.22 -4.72
CA SER A 166 -11.90 -11.76 -4.73
C SER A 166 -13.20 -11.36 -4.00
N GLN A 167 -13.98 -12.31 -3.48
CA GLN A 167 -15.32 -12.12 -2.93
C GLN A 167 -15.42 -12.20 -1.40
N ALA A 168 -14.31 -12.33 -0.65
CA ALA A 168 -14.37 -12.34 0.82
C ALA A 168 -14.84 -10.99 1.44
N GLY A 169 -14.95 -9.91 0.65
CA GLY A 169 -15.50 -8.62 1.06
C GLY A 169 -17.02 -8.43 0.83
N HIS A 170 -17.70 -9.34 0.11
CA HIS A 170 -19.11 -9.16 -0.30
C HIS A 170 -20.11 -10.10 0.39
N GLY A 171 -19.68 -10.90 1.37
CA GLY A 171 -20.52 -11.89 2.06
C GLY A 171 -21.72 -11.36 2.86
N LEU A 172 -21.87 -10.03 3.00
CA LEU A 172 -23.03 -9.41 3.67
C LEU A 172 -23.99 -8.68 2.72
N ALA A 173 -23.62 -8.42 1.46
CA ALA A 173 -24.48 -7.71 0.51
C ALA A 173 -25.32 -8.65 -0.38
N ASP A 174 -24.86 -9.88 -0.64
CA ASP A 174 -25.55 -10.80 -1.57
C ASP A 174 -26.67 -11.65 -0.95
N CYS A 175 -26.79 -11.70 0.39
CA CYS A 175 -27.87 -12.44 1.05
C CYS A 175 -29.26 -11.82 0.84
N HIS A 176 -29.37 -10.54 0.50
CA HIS A 176 -30.68 -9.90 0.25
C HIS A 176 -31.17 -10.11 -1.20
N VAL A 177 -30.26 -10.35 -2.15
CA VAL A 177 -30.61 -10.55 -3.58
C VAL A 177 -30.96 -12.01 -3.87
N CYS A 178 -30.35 -12.98 -3.16
CA CYS A 178 -30.59 -14.40 -3.42
C CYS A 178 -31.99 -14.90 -2.96
N MET A 179 -32.67 -14.19 -2.06
CA MET A 179 -34.05 -14.51 -1.65
C MET A 179 -35.14 -13.92 -2.57
N ALA A 180 -34.81 -12.98 -3.46
CA ALA A 180 -35.77 -12.33 -4.35
C ALA A 180 -35.87 -12.98 -5.76
N GLY A 181 -34.91 -13.84 -6.14
CA GLY A 181 -34.80 -14.38 -7.49
C GLY A 181 -35.57 -15.66 -7.81
N ASN A 182 -36.07 -16.41 -6.81
CA ASN A 182 -36.59 -17.78 -7.02
C ASN A 182 -38.12 -17.86 -7.25
N ARG A 183 -38.79 -16.78 -7.67
CA ARG A 183 -40.26 -16.77 -7.86
C ARG A 183 -40.73 -16.55 -9.30
N LEU A 184 -39.84 -16.49 -10.30
CA LEU A 184 -40.25 -16.15 -11.69
C LEU A 184 -39.86 -17.16 -12.79
N GLN A 185 -39.31 -18.33 -12.48
CA GLN A 185 -38.93 -19.32 -13.52
C GLN A 185 -39.97 -20.41 -13.82
N HIS A 186 -41.16 -20.42 -13.19
CA HIS A 186 -42.10 -21.53 -13.36
C HIS A 186 -43.13 -21.41 -14.51
N HIS A 187 -43.02 -20.41 -15.39
CA HIS A 187 -43.87 -20.34 -16.59
C HIS A 187 -43.13 -19.76 -17.79
N ARG A 188 -42.70 -20.62 -18.75
CA ARG A 188 -42.92 -20.44 -20.21
C ARG A 188 -42.58 -21.72 -21.00
N PRO A 189 -43.25 -21.95 -22.16
CA PRO A 189 -43.39 -23.27 -22.78
C PRO A 189 -42.35 -23.59 -23.88
N ARG A 190 -42.18 -24.90 -24.15
CA ARG A 190 -41.36 -25.52 -25.20
C ARG A 190 -41.68 -25.00 -26.62
N ARG A 191 -40.67 -24.50 -27.34
CA ARG A 191 -40.48 -24.50 -28.82
C ARG A 191 -38.95 -24.35 -29.03
N GLY A 192 -38.19 -25.23 -29.68
CA GLY A 192 -38.40 -25.82 -31.00
C GLY A 192 -37.81 -24.90 -32.07
N ALA A 193 -36.48 -24.81 -32.20
CA ALA A 193 -35.82 -24.11 -33.31
C ALA A 193 -34.42 -24.68 -33.60
N GLN A 194 -34.28 -25.18 -34.83
CA GLN A 194 -33.11 -25.76 -35.49
C GLN A 194 -31.93 -24.78 -35.61
N TRP A 195 -30.71 -25.32 -35.48
CA TRP A 195 -29.46 -24.65 -35.87
C TRP A 195 -29.02 -25.18 -37.24
N HIS A 196 -29.11 -24.36 -38.29
CA HIS A 196 -28.47 -24.64 -39.58
C HIS A 196 -27.27 -23.70 -39.78
N PHE A 197 -26.07 -24.28 -39.70
CA PHE A 197 -24.81 -23.66 -40.12
C PHE A 197 -24.64 -23.83 -41.63
N THR A 198 -24.44 -22.74 -42.37
CA THR A 198 -23.86 -22.78 -43.72
C THR A 198 -22.73 -21.76 -43.82
N LYS A 199 -21.55 -22.22 -44.27
CA LYS A 199 -20.36 -21.40 -44.60
C LYS A 199 -20.56 -20.73 -45.96
N PRO A 200 -20.02 -19.51 -46.21
CA PRO A 200 -19.86 -19.01 -47.56
C PRO A 200 -18.49 -19.39 -48.15
N ALA A 201 -18.50 -19.97 -49.35
CA ALA A 201 -17.36 -20.08 -50.26
C ALA A 201 -17.43 -18.92 -51.26
N GLY A 202 -16.26 -18.40 -51.68
CA GLY A 202 -16.13 -17.14 -52.41
C GLY A 202 -16.18 -17.21 -53.94
N SER A 203 -15.57 -16.17 -54.53
CA SER A 203 -15.30 -15.85 -55.94
C SER A 203 -16.28 -14.88 -56.64
N SER A 204 -15.66 -13.84 -57.23
CA SER A 204 -16.17 -12.58 -57.75
C SER A 204 -16.88 -12.68 -59.11
N PRO A 205 -17.72 -11.71 -59.51
CA PRO A 205 -18.31 -11.67 -60.85
C PRO A 205 -17.53 -10.74 -61.80
N HIS A 206 -17.62 -11.09 -63.09
CA HIS A 206 -17.49 -10.17 -64.23
C HIS A 206 -18.71 -9.24 -64.32
#